data_AF-A0A2G9MZV3-F1
#
_entry.id   AF-A0A2G9MZV3-F1
#
_cell.length_a   1.000
_cell.length_b   1.000
_cell.length_c   1.000
_cell.angle_alpha   90.00
_cell.angle_beta   90.00
_cell.angle_gamma   90.00
#
_symmetry.space_group_name_H-M   'P 1'
#
loop_
_entity.id
_entity.type
_entity.pdbx_description
1 polymer ?
#
loop_
_entity_poly.entity_id
_entity_poly.type
_entity_poly.pdbx_seq_one_letter_code
_entity_poly.pdbx_strand_id
1 'polypeptide(L)'
;MDLEKFRNDVYEVTDKLSKNLKESDLPKLNYVRQQLIEMYQKNLVKINHSVLELICASTLIARGHSVEVEKQISDILVCDLFAKKGDGNTIIEIETGFTPPDHALDTIDYFTARIMSKIARYSKHCSKFSLATPVIGLIPIPKIFLMPPNARNESDVKKVKDLCDRYYKNPPIQ
;
A
#
# COMPACT_ATOMS: atom_id res chain seq x y z
N MET A 1 9.17 -19.86 10.96
CA MET A 1 9.33 -18.44 10.59
C MET A 1 10.60 -17.95 11.27
N ASP A 2 11.53 -17.38 10.51
CA ASP A 2 12.82 -16.95 11.04
C ASP A 2 12.72 -15.49 11.51
N LEU A 3 12.47 -15.30 12.81
CA LEU A 3 12.32 -13.98 13.43
C LEU A 3 13.64 -13.23 13.51
N GLU A 4 14.73 -13.92 13.81
CA GLU A 4 16.05 -13.30 13.92
C GLU A 4 16.52 -12.80 12.56
N LYS A 5 16.34 -13.60 11.50
CA LYS A 5 16.61 -13.12 10.15
C LYS A 5 15.75 -11.90 9.79
N PHE A 6 14.44 -11.94 10.02
CA PHE A 6 13.57 -10.80 9.72
C PHE A 6 14.01 -9.53 10.45
N ARG A 7 14.35 -9.65 11.75
CA ARG A 7 14.87 -8.54 12.54
C ARG A 7 16.13 -7.97 11.91
N ASN A 8 17.12 -8.82 11.63
CA ASN A 8 18.37 -8.39 11.01
C ASN A 8 18.14 -7.65 9.69
N ASP A 9 17.28 -8.19 8.82
CA ASP A 9 16.94 -7.59 7.53
C ASP A 9 16.31 -6.19 7.71
N VAL A 10 15.32 -6.03 8.60
CA VAL A 10 14.67 -4.73 8.82
C VAL A 10 15.58 -3.72 9.54
N TYR A 11 16.46 -4.18 10.43
CA TYR A 11 17.48 -3.34 11.07
C TYR A 11 18.45 -2.80 10.02
N GLU A 12 19.02 -3.66 9.18
CA GLU A 12 19.95 -3.28 8.12
C GLU A 12 19.32 -2.25 7.16
N VAL A 13 18.06 -2.47 6.77
CA VAL A 13 17.32 -1.53 5.92
C VAL A 13 17.11 -0.20 6.63
N THR A 14 16.67 -0.19 7.89
CA THR A 14 16.50 1.06 8.63
C THR A 14 17.80 1.83 8.82
N ASP A 15 18.92 1.17 9.05
CA ASP A 15 20.21 1.82 9.24
C ASP A 15 20.67 2.50 7.95
N LYS A 16 20.44 1.86 6.80
CA LYS A 16 20.69 2.47 5.49
C LYS A 16 19.79 3.69 5.24
N LEU A 17 18.50 3.56 5.53
CA LEU A 17 17.51 4.63 5.33
C LEU A 17 17.74 5.83 6.26
N SER A 18 18.18 5.57 7.49
CA SER A 18 18.43 6.58 8.53
C SER A 18 19.50 7.60 8.14
N LYS A 19 20.45 7.23 7.28
CA LYS A 19 21.49 8.14 6.76
C LYS A 19 20.92 9.32 5.96
N ASN A 20 19.70 9.19 5.45
CA ASN A 20 19.01 10.24 4.69
C ASN A 20 17.98 11.01 5.54
N LEU A 21 17.90 10.73 6.84
CA LEU A 21 16.98 11.37 7.77
C LEU A 21 17.71 12.33 8.71
N LYS A 22 16.97 13.30 9.24
CA LYS A 22 17.43 14.13 10.35
C LYS A 22 17.41 13.31 11.64
N GLU A 23 18.28 13.64 12.60
CA GLU A 23 18.31 12.97 13.91
C GLU A 23 16.93 12.97 14.60
N SER A 24 16.18 14.08 14.47
CA SER A 24 14.83 14.22 15.02
C SER A 24 13.79 13.27 14.42
N ASP A 25 14.07 12.71 13.24
CA ASP A 25 13.18 11.82 12.51
C ASP A 25 13.52 10.33 12.69
N LEU A 26 14.72 10.02 13.19
CA LEU A 26 15.16 8.63 13.45
C LEU A 26 14.23 7.87 14.39
N PRO A 27 13.73 8.45 15.50
CA PRO A 27 12.78 7.75 16.38
C PRO A 27 11.50 7.32 15.67
N LYS A 28 11.04 8.09 14.67
CA LYS A 28 9.82 7.78 13.92
C LYS A 28 10.03 6.56 13.01
N LEU A 29 11.18 6.47 12.33
CA LEU A 29 11.47 5.30 11.49
C LEU A 29 11.70 4.04 12.35
N ASN A 30 12.37 4.19 13.50
CA ASN A 30 12.56 3.11 14.47
C ASN A 30 11.22 2.58 15.00
N TYR A 31 10.26 3.48 15.26
CA TYR A 31 8.91 3.10 15.66
C TYR A 31 8.21 2.24 14.59
N VAL A 32 8.25 2.65 13.32
CA VAL A 32 7.68 1.87 12.21
C VAL A 32 8.32 0.47 12.12
N ARG A 33 9.66 0.39 12.21
CA ARG A 33 10.36 -0.91 12.24
C ARG A 33 9.87 -1.79 13.38
N GLN A 34 9.71 -1.22 14.58
CA GLN A 34 9.27 -1.97 15.75
C GLN A 34 7.85 -2.52 15.56
N GLN A 35 6.93 -1.74 14.99
CA GLN A 35 5.59 -2.22 14.63
C GLN A 35 5.65 -3.41 13.66
N LEU A 36 6.49 -3.34 12.62
CA LEU A 36 6.66 -4.44 11.66
C LEU A 36 7.22 -5.71 12.29
N ILE A 37 8.16 -5.58 13.24
CA ILE A 37 8.68 -6.72 14.01
C ILE A 37 7.55 -7.39 14.82
N GLU A 38 6.73 -6.59 15.52
CA GLU A 38 5.60 -7.09 16.31
C GLU A 38 4.52 -7.76 15.45
N MET A 39 4.25 -7.20 14.27
CA MET A 39 3.32 -7.78 13.30
C MET A 39 3.87 -9.07 12.70
N TYR A 40 5.17 -9.13 12.42
CA TYR A 40 5.81 -10.34 11.91
C TYR A 40 5.75 -11.47 12.93
N GLN A 41 5.96 -11.19 14.22
CA GLN A 41 5.78 -12.18 15.31
C GLN A 41 4.36 -12.78 15.32
N LYS A 42 3.36 -12.02 14.90
CA LYS A 42 1.95 -12.46 14.77
C LYS A 42 1.64 -13.10 13.41
N ASN A 43 2.64 -13.28 12.54
CA ASN A 43 2.52 -13.75 11.16
C ASN A 43 1.67 -12.86 10.24
N LEU A 44 1.55 -11.56 10.54
CA LEU A 44 0.68 -10.64 9.80
C LEU A 44 1.35 -10.05 8.55
N VAL A 45 2.69 -9.93 8.55
CA VAL A 45 3.45 -9.31 7.45
C VAL A 45 4.52 -10.25 6.89
N LYS A 46 5.09 -9.89 5.73
CA LYS A 46 6.17 -10.61 5.06
C LYS A 46 7.33 -9.67 4.75
N ILE A 47 8.55 -10.19 4.78
CA ILE A 47 9.77 -9.37 4.63
C ILE A 47 9.78 -8.50 3.36
N ASN A 48 9.42 -9.05 2.20
CA ASN A 48 9.42 -8.29 0.94
C ASN A 48 8.48 -7.08 0.97
N HIS A 49 7.34 -7.22 1.66
CA HIS A 49 6.38 -6.14 1.83
C HIS A 49 6.89 -5.11 2.85
N SER A 50 7.34 -5.60 4.00
CA SER A 50 7.88 -4.77 5.10
C SER A 50 9.08 -3.92 4.71
N VAL A 51 9.94 -4.40 3.82
CA VAL A 51 11.05 -3.58 3.29
C VAL A 51 10.52 -2.40 2.47
N LEU A 52 9.50 -2.62 1.62
CA LEU A 52 8.88 -1.55 0.84
C LEU A 52 8.13 -0.56 1.72
N GLU A 53 7.48 -1.04 2.78
CA GLU A 53 6.84 -0.20 3.80
C GLU A 53 7.85 0.73 4.46
N LEU A 54 9.02 0.22 4.88
CA LEU A 54 10.08 1.02 5.48
C LEU A 54 10.64 2.08 4.53
N ILE A 55 10.86 1.74 3.26
CA ILE A 55 11.37 2.68 2.24
C ILE A 55 10.37 3.83 2.04
N CYS A 56 9.08 3.50 1.93
CA CYS A 56 8.02 4.50 1.78
C CYS A 56 7.86 5.34 3.04
N ALA A 57 7.85 4.71 4.22
CA ALA A 57 7.76 5.38 5.51
C ALA A 57 8.91 6.38 5.71
N SER A 58 10.16 5.97 5.44
CA SER A 58 11.32 6.86 5.53
C SER A 58 11.16 8.09 4.63
N THR A 59 10.71 7.91 3.39
CA THR A 59 10.47 9.02 2.45
C THR A 59 9.39 9.97 2.95
N LEU A 60 8.31 9.45 3.55
CA LEU A 60 7.21 10.25 4.10
C LEU A 60 7.65 11.02 5.36
N ILE A 61 8.38 10.34 6.25
CA ILE A 61 8.95 10.91 7.47
C ILE A 61 9.90 12.06 7.13
N ALA A 62 10.81 11.88 6.17
CA ALA A 62 11.72 12.93 5.70
C ALA A 62 10.97 14.18 5.20
N ARG A 63 9.74 14.00 4.70
CA ARG A 63 8.85 15.06 4.22
C ARG A 63 7.96 15.63 5.34
N GLY A 64 8.16 15.23 6.58
CA GLY A 64 7.47 15.72 7.76
C GLY A 64 6.11 15.08 8.03
N HIS A 65 5.86 13.86 7.52
CA HIS A 65 4.65 13.12 7.86
C HIS A 65 4.85 12.30 9.14
N SER A 66 3.79 12.13 9.93
CA SER A 66 3.67 10.99 10.84
C SER A 66 3.18 9.78 10.04
N VAL A 67 3.72 8.59 10.32
CA VAL A 67 3.43 7.37 9.55
C VAL A 67 3.03 6.24 10.51
N GLU A 68 1.98 5.51 10.13
CA GLU A 68 1.53 4.26 10.76
C GLU A 68 1.47 3.19 9.66
N VAL A 69 1.99 1.99 9.95
CA VAL A 69 1.88 0.82 9.08
C VAL A 69 0.66 -0.02 9.44
N GLU A 70 0.10 -0.72 8.45
CA GLU A 70 -1.01 -1.68 8.63
C GLU A 70 -2.17 -1.07 9.45
N LYS A 71 -2.57 0.16 9.08
CA LYS A 71 -3.58 0.90 9.82
C LYS A 71 -4.98 0.50 9.38
N GLN A 72 -5.83 0.13 10.34
CA GLN A 72 -7.26 -0.05 10.11
C GLN A 72 -7.91 1.30 9.76
N ILE A 73 -8.56 1.39 8.60
CA ILE A 73 -9.22 2.61 8.10
C ILE A 73 -10.75 2.50 7.98
N SER A 74 -11.29 1.28 8.08
CA SER A 74 -12.71 0.96 8.17
C SER A 74 -12.88 -0.42 8.82
N ASP A 75 -14.10 -0.92 9.03
CA ASP A 75 -14.32 -2.25 9.63
C ASP A 75 -13.68 -3.42 8.87
N ILE A 76 -13.42 -3.22 7.57
CA ILE A 76 -12.98 -4.29 6.65
C ILE A 76 -11.66 -3.97 5.93
N LEU A 77 -11.13 -2.76 6.07
CA LEU A 77 -9.91 -2.33 5.36
C LEU A 77 -8.80 -1.96 6.32
N VAL A 78 -7.64 -2.56 6.07
CA VAL A 78 -6.34 -2.17 6.59
C VAL A 78 -5.52 -1.67 5.43
N CYS A 79 -4.86 -0.52 5.56
CA CYS A 79 -3.95 -0.03 4.54
C CYS A 79 -2.49 -0.24 4.95
N ASP A 80 -1.64 -0.46 3.95
CA ASP A 80 -0.21 -0.72 4.18
C ASP A 80 0.46 0.46 4.90
N LEU A 81 0.23 1.68 4.41
CA LEU A 81 0.76 2.90 5.03
C LEU A 81 -0.29 4.01 5.11
N PHE A 82 -0.47 4.52 6.33
CA PHE A 82 -1.22 5.73 6.58
C PHE A 82 -0.27 6.84 7.03
N ALA A 83 -0.27 7.95 6.30
CA ALA A 83 0.54 9.11 6.61
C ALA A 83 -0.32 10.36 6.84
N LYS A 84 0.07 11.20 7.80
CA LYS A 84 -0.61 12.46 8.11
C LYS A 84 0.39 13.61 8.12
N LYS A 85 0.00 14.74 7.51
CA LYS A 85 0.75 16.00 7.55
C LYS A 85 -0.22 17.17 7.49
N GLY A 86 -0.22 18.00 8.54
CA GLY A 86 -1.25 19.02 8.72
C GLY A 86 -2.64 18.37 8.80
N ASP A 87 -3.59 18.93 8.05
CA ASP A 87 -4.98 18.45 8.00
C ASP A 87 -5.19 17.35 6.94
N GLY A 88 -4.20 17.12 6.07
CA GLY A 88 -4.27 16.09 5.03
C GLY A 88 -3.78 14.72 5.52
N ASN A 89 -4.36 13.67 4.94
CA ASN A 89 -3.87 12.31 5.09
C ASN A 89 -3.55 11.68 3.72
N THR A 90 -2.68 10.68 3.74
CA THR A 90 -2.26 9.93 2.56
C THR A 90 -2.29 8.46 2.89
N ILE A 91 -2.95 7.69 2.03
CA ILE A 91 -2.87 6.23 2.06
C ILE A 91 -1.95 5.79 0.93
N ILE A 92 -0.99 4.92 1.25
CA ILE A 92 -0.16 4.24 0.26
C ILE A 92 -0.42 2.74 0.36
N GLU A 93 -0.73 2.14 -0.78
CA GLU A 93 -0.83 0.70 -0.95
C GLU A 93 0.37 0.19 -1.75
N ILE A 94 1.01 -0.87 -1.26
CA ILE A 94 2.15 -1.51 -1.88
C ILE A 94 1.67 -2.64 -2.80
N GLU A 95 2.19 -2.63 -4.01
CA GLU A 95 1.94 -3.63 -5.03
C GLU A 95 3.26 -4.23 -5.50
N THR A 96 3.40 -5.53 -5.27
CA THR A 96 4.60 -6.31 -5.63
C THR A 96 4.45 -7.05 -6.96
N GLY A 97 3.26 -6.99 -7.58
CA GLY A 97 2.95 -7.70 -8.82
C GLY A 97 2.64 -9.19 -8.64
N PHE A 98 2.47 -9.68 -7.42
CA PHE A 98 2.09 -11.07 -7.18
C PHE A 98 0.70 -11.37 -7.74
N THR A 99 0.62 -12.44 -8.55
CA THR A 99 -0.63 -13.01 -9.04
C THR A 99 -0.77 -14.44 -8.52
N PRO A 100 -1.88 -14.79 -7.86
CA PRO A 100 -2.13 -16.15 -7.40
C PRO A 100 -2.16 -17.17 -8.56
N PRO A 101 -1.77 -18.44 -8.33
CA PRO A 101 -1.81 -19.48 -9.36
C PRO A 101 -3.18 -19.67 -10.03
N ASP A 102 -4.27 -19.47 -9.29
CA ASP A 102 -5.64 -19.57 -9.81
C ASP A 102 -5.94 -18.55 -10.93
N HIS A 103 -5.14 -17.48 -11.01
CA HIS A 103 -5.24 -16.43 -12.01
C HIS A 103 -4.10 -16.45 -13.05
N ALA A 104 -3.45 -17.61 -13.23
CA ALA A 104 -2.37 -17.76 -14.19
C ALA A 104 -2.83 -17.54 -15.65
N LEU A 105 -4.09 -17.87 -15.97
CA LEU A 105 -4.63 -17.75 -17.34
C LEU A 105 -5.25 -16.37 -17.63
N ASP A 106 -5.49 -15.54 -16.61
CA ASP A 106 -6.13 -14.23 -16.70
C ASP A 106 -5.41 -13.15 -15.88
N THR A 107 -4.08 -13.29 -15.77
CA THR A 107 -3.21 -12.47 -14.91
C THR A 107 -3.41 -10.97 -15.09
N ILE A 108 -3.54 -10.51 -16.34
CA ILE A 108 -3.70 -9.07 -16.63
C ILE A 108 -5.05 -8.56 -16.12
N ASP A 109 -6.14 -9.29 -16.38
CA ASP A 109 -7.49 -8.91 -15.95
C ASP A 109 -7.58 -8.92 -14.42
N TYR A 110 -7.06 -9.97 -13.76
CA TYR A 110 -7.00 -10.06 -12.31
C TYR A 110 -6.20 -8.90 -11.70
N PHE A 111 -4.97 -8.68 -12.19
CA PHE A 111 -4.11 -7.65 -11.63
C PHE A 111 -4.69 -6.25 -11.86
N THR A 112 -5.27 -6.00 -13.03
CA THR A 112 -5.99 -4.75 -13.32
C THR A 112 -7.17 -4.57 -12.36
N ALA A 113 -8.00 -5.59 -12.17
CA ALA A 113 -9.11 -5.55 -11.22
C ALA A 113 -8.64 -5.31 -9.77
N ARG A 114 -7.49 -5.87 -9.37
CA ARG A 114 -6.87 -5.66 -8.05
C ARG A 114 -6.50 -4.21 -7.83
N ILE A 115 -5.77 -3.62 -8.78
CA ILE A 115 -5.37 -2.21 -8.73
C ILE A 115 -6.61 -1.31 -8.64
N MET A 116 -7.60 -1.57 -9.48
CA MET A 116 -8.86 -0.82 -9.50
C MET A 116 -9.61 -0.94 -8.16
N SER A 117 -9.66 -2.14 -7.60
CA SER A 117 -10.29 -2.41 -6.30
C SER A 117 -9.63 -1.63 -5.19
N LYS A 118 -8.29 -1.60 -5.15
CA LYS A 118 -7.55 -0.79 -4.17
C LYS A 118 -7.81 0.70 -4.36
N ILE A 119 -7.70 1.24 -5.57
CA ILE A 119 -7.96 2.66 -5.82
C ILE A 119 -9.39 3.02 -5.38
N ALA A 120 -10.40 2.26 -5.82
CA ALA A 120 -11.80 2.54 -5.51
C ALA A 120 -12.10 2.46 -4.00
N ARG A 121 -11.58 1.44 -3.31
CA ARG A 121 -11.88 1.22 -1.88
C ARG A 121 -11.15 2.18 -0.95
N TYR A 122 -9.88 2.47 -1.22
CA TYR A 122 -9.04 3.20 -0.28
C TYR A 122 -9.04 4.71 -0.53
N SER A 123 -9.22 5.16 -1.78
CA SER A 123 -9.19 6.60 -2.10
C SER A 123 -10.29 7.41 -1.40
N LYS A 124 -11.44 6.80 -1.08
CA LYS A 124 -12.53 7.45 -0.32
C LYS A 124 -12.17 7.76 1.14
N HIS A 125 -11.11 7.14 1.67
CA HIS A 125 -10.67 7.31 3.05
C HIS A 125 -9.49 8.27 3.20
N CYS A 126 -9.04 8.90 2.11
CA CYS A 126 -7.89 9.80 2.16
C CYS A 126 -7.98 11.02 1.24
N SER A 127 -7.19 12.04 1.56
CA SER A 127 -6.98 13.22 0.71
C SER A 127 -6.12 12.89 -0.51
N LYS A 128 -5.19 11.94 -0.34
CA LYS A 128 -4.31 11.47 -1.41
C LYS A 128 -4.11 9.96 -1.31
N PHE A 129 -4.43 9.27 -2.40
CA PHE A 129 -4.12 7.85 -2.55
C PHE A 129 -2.86 7.68 -3.41
N SER A 130 -2.03 6.69 -3.11
CA SER A 130 -0.85 6.37 -3.92
C SER A 130 -0.60 4.87 -3.94
N LEU A 131 -0.03 4.38 -5.03
CA LEU A 131 0.46 3.01 -5.14
C LEU A 131 1.99 3.06 -5.12
N ALA A 132 2.60 2.22 -4.29
CA ALA A 132 4.03 2.01 -4.27
C ALA A 132 4.35 0.65 -4.90
N THR A 133 5.33 0.60 -5.79
CA THR A 133 5.77 -0.64 -6.45
C THR A 133 7.28 -0.64 -6.57
N PRO A 134 7.94 -1.82 -6.55
CA PRO A 134 9.29 -1.95 -7.07
C PRO A 134 9.41 -1.36 -8.47
N VAL A 135 10.60 -0.87 -8.82
CA VAL A 135 10.91 -0.24 -10.12
C VAL A 135 10.62 -1.14 -11.33
N ILE A 136 10.65 -2.46 -11.13
CA ILE A 136 10.37 -3.46 -12.17
C ILE A 136 8.87 -3.71 -12.39
N GLY A 137 8.01 -3.20 -11.51
CA GLY A 137 6.56 -3.44 -11.56
C GLY A 137 5.86 -2.42 -12.47
N LEU A 138 5.17 -2.92 -13.50
CA LEU A 138 4.22 -2.14 -14.28
C LEU A 138 2.84 -2.20 -13.62
N ILE A 139 2.26 -1.05 -13.29
CA ILE A 139 0.89 -0.98 -12.74
C ILE A 139 -0.07 -0.56 -13.86
N PRO A 140 -1.02 -1.42 -14.28
CA PRO A 140 -2.06 -1.06 -15.22
C PRO A 140 -3.12 -0.21 -14.50
N ILE A 141 -2.93 1.11 -14.45
CA ILE A 141 -3.93 2.05 -13.92
C ILE A 141 -4.88 2.45 -15.06
N PRO A 142 -6.18 2.09 -14.99
CA PRO A 142 -7.11 2.50 -16.02
C PRO A 142 -7.29 4.01 -16.06
N LYS A 143 -7.42 4.58 -17.27
CA LYS A 143 -7.50 6.02 -17.53
C LYS A 143 -8.58 6.73 -16.70
N ILE A 144 -9.68 6.05 -16.38
CA ILE A 144 -10.77 6.60 -15.57
C ILE A 144 -10.29 7.14 -14.22
N PHE A 145 -9.28 6.50 -13.60
CA PHE A 145 -8.72 6.91 -12.32
C PHE A 145 -7.75 8.09 -12.44
N LEU A 146 -7.32 8.43 -13.65
CA LEU A 146 -6.54 9.63 -13.96
C LEU A 146 -7.43 10.86 -14.21
N MET A 147 -8.73 10.64 -14.36
CA MET A 147 -9.73 11.69 -14.55
C MET A 147 -10.38 12.07 -13.22
N PRO A 148 -10.72 13.36 -13.01
CA PRO A 148 -11.48 13.76 -11.84
C PRO A 148 -12.89 13.14 -11.88
N PRO A 149 -13.52 12.85 -10.71
CA PRO A 149 -14.80 12.14 -10.66
C PRO A 149 -15.91 12.74 -11.53
N ASN A 150 -15.98 14.08 -11.61
CA ASN A 150 -16.97 14.81 -12.40
C ASN A 150 -16.79 14.72 -13.93
N ALA A 151 -15.62 14.27 -14.41
CA ALA A 151 -15.34 14.11 -15.83
C ALA A 151 -15.51 12.65 -16.32
N ARG A 152 -15.83 11.72 -15.42
CA ARG A 152 -15.97 10.29 -15.75
C ARG A 152 -17.35 10.03 -16.33
N ASN A 153 -17.42 9.28 -17.42
CA ASN A 153 -18.70 8.83 -17.96
C ASN A 153 -19.19 7.56 -17.23
N GLU A 154 -20.50 7.42 -17.09
CA GLU A 154 -21.11 6.30 -16.37
C GLU A 154 -20.81 4.95 -17.02
N SER A 155 -20.70 4.91 -18.36
CA SER A 155 -20.44 3.66 -19.09
C SER A 155 -19.07 3.06 -18.75
N ASP A 156 -18.05 3.88 -18.56
CA ASP A 156 -16.71 3.44 -18.21
C ASP A 156 -16.61 3.10 -16.73
N VAL A 157 -17.33 3.83 -15.86
CA VAL A 157 -17.48 3.44 -14.45
C VAL A 157 -18.11 2.05 -14.35
N LYS A 158 -19.15 1.78 -15.15
CA LYS A 158 -19.80 0.47 -15.18
C LYS A 158 -18.86 -0.65 -15.63
N LYS A 159 -18.12 -0.46 -16.73
CA LYS A 159 -17.11 -1.45 -17.19
C LYS A 159 -16.07 -1.77 -16.11
N VAL A 160 -15.63 -0.73 -15.40
CA VAL A 160 -14.67 -0.85 -14.29
C VAL A 160 -15.26 -1.65 -13.16
N LYS A 161 -16.50 -1.35 -12.77
CA LYS A 161 -17.22 -2.09 -11.75
C LYS A 161 -17.41 -3.55 -12.14
N ASP A 162 -17.87 -3.82 -13.36
CA ASP A 162 -18.12 -5.17 -13.87
C ASP A 162 -16.83 -6.01 -13.85
N LEU A 163 -15.69 -5.45 -14.26
CA LEU A 163 -14.39 -6.12 -14.17
C LEU A 163 -14.02 -6.43 -12.72
N CYS A 164 -14.15 -5.47 -11.80
CA CYS A 164 -13.85 -5.72 -10.40
C CYS A 164 -14.76 -6.77 -9.77
N ASP A 165 -16.07 -6.73 -10.03
CA ASP A 165 -17.06 -7.66 -9.47
C ASP A 165 -16.84 -9.11 -9.96
N ARG A 166 -16.17 -9.31 -11.11
CA ARG A 166 -15.73 -10.66 -11.53
C ARG A 166 -14.78 -11.30 -10.51
N TYR A 167 -13.90 -10.51 -9.90
CA TYR A 167 -12.82 -10.99 -9.02
C TYR A 167 -13.05 -10.71 -7.52
N TYR A 168 -13.78 -9.65 -7.17
CA TYR A 168 -13.96 -9.17 -5.80
C TYR A 168 -15.44 -9.14 -5.40
N LYS A 169 -15.95 -10.28 -4.93
CA LYS A 169 -17.37 -10.46 -4.60
C LYS A 169 -17.73 -10.15 -3.14
N ASN A 170 -16.77 -10.31 -2.21
CA ASN A 170 -17.04 -10.23 -0.77
C ASN A 170 -15.95 -9.41 -0.05
N PRO A 171 -16.25 -8.16 0.36
CA PRO A 171 -17.44 -7.38 0.03
C PRO A 171 -17.37 -6.86 -1.43
N PRO A 172 -18.50 -6.57 -2.09
CA PRO A 172 -18.47 -5.94 -3.41
C PRO A 172 -17.86 -4.54 -3.35
N ILE A 173 -17.44 -4.02 -4.51
CA ILE A 173 -17.04 -2.61 -4.61
C ILE A 173 -18.30 -1.75 -4.68
N GLN A 174 -18.35 -0.73 -3.81
CA GLN A 174 -19.40 0.28 -3.75
C GLN A 174 -19.17 1.38 -4.79
#